data_AF-A0A969YY26-F1
#
_entry.id   AF-A0A969YY26-F1
#
_cell.length_a   1.000
_cell.length_b   1.000
_cell.length_c   1.000
_cell.angle_alpha   90.00
_cell.angle_beta   90.00
_cell.angle_gamma   90.00
#
_symmetry.space_group_name_H-M   'P 1'
#
loop_
_entity.id
_entity.type
_entity.pdbx_description
1 polymer ?
#
loop_
_entity_poly.entity_id
_entity_poly.type
_entity_poly.pdbx_seq_one_letter_code
_entity_poly.pdbx_strand_id
1 'polypeptide(L)'
;MIYRNSYFKKELRQAYSENRTSSGRKLASALFLGLISFALFFVFQTLQESVLSESVPQIMQPSFFSTVTIYIHAAFVFYTLYFIVNYETLFFSEIRNNSWYLLIQMGYHPVMMFFSKLLALLYTAFMIYTVGFLVTVFLTLFLKYTFILSYLPSLYLAGLTDIFLISILSMIFSLFTKTIVNARYWIFFSAVIIVVLKIMLGEYTILSNRVSMQNINNLFALNYTAYIPAALVLMILFCFICLIKSDNLAKYYNYNPPSDTPFIPEGVQVVRIDSSTGKQKILWNKDKKGWRGRVFDTVSTAFLIIFICTALAFNIFIILINTSTPGQEVSIRGVIPFVFQSRTMEPAIQMNDLTFFRKIDPWFPVEAGQIILFEENHLIYVERVLVKAGEELKADIDNYPPLSQPGAMLKTVPREAVHGVYIGRNRWLGALIFFANTIVGRILFLLVPAVLLFYSKQINDYLKKQR
;
A
#
# COMPACT_ATOMS: atom_id res chain seq x y z
N MET A 1 -20.28 -13.28 44.32
CA MET A 1 -19.78 -11.97 43.84
C MET A 1 -18.35 -12.17 43.32
N ILE A 2 -18.18 -12.63 42.08
CA ILE A 2 -16.88 -13.04 41.50
C ILE A 2 -16.83 -12.53 40.05
N TYR A 3 -16.58 -11.24 39.86
CA TYR A 3 -16.14 -10.69 38.56
C TYR A 3 -15.15 -9.54 38.81
N ARG A 4 -14.13 -9.80 39.65
CA ARG A 4 -13.02 -8.86 39.88
C ARG A 4 -11.80 -9.18 39.01
N ASN A 5 -12.01 -9.76 37.82
CA ASN A 5 -10.98 -9.68 36.78
C ASN A 5 -10.91 -8.23 36.33
N SER A 6 -9.72 -7.60 36.37
CA SER A 6 -9.58 -6.21 35.96
C SER A 6 -10.08 -6.04 34.52
N TYR A 7 -10.92 -5.04 34.29
CA TYR A 7 -11.46 -4.69 32.96
C TYR A 7 -10.33 -4.59 31.92
N PHE A 8 -9.16 -4.08 32.35
CA PHE A 8 -7.93 -4.06 31.58
C PHE A 8 -7.46 -5.43 31.08
N LYS A 9 -7.51 -6.47 31.90
CA LYS A 9 -7.13 -7.84 31.49
C LYS A 9 -8.08 -8.40 30.44
N LYS A 10 -9.35 -7.97 30.45
CA LYS A 10 -10.35 -8.33 29.42
C LYS A 10 -10.04 -7.62 28.10
N GLU A 11 -9.80 -6.31 28.15
CA GLU A 11 -9.40 -5.50 26.99
C GLU A 11 -8.10 -6.01 26.36
N LEU A 12 -7.08 -6.32 27.16
CA LEU A 12 -5.80 -6.83 26.70
C LEU A 12 -5.93 -8.18 25.97
N ARG A 13 -6.89 -9.02 26.40
CA ARG A 13 -7.17 -10.31 25.76
C ARG A 13 -8.04 -10.18 24.51
N GLN A 14 -8.64 -9.00 24.27
CA GLN A 14 -9.63 -8.76 23.21
C GLN A 14 -10.72 -9.87 23.18
N ALA A 15 -11.06 -10.39 24.36
CA ALA A 15 -11.92 -11.55 24.53
C ALA A 15 -13.38 -11.12 24.65
N TYR A 16 -13.96 -10.70 23.51
CA TYR A 16 -15.35 -10.25 23.41
C TYR A 16 -16.27 -11.25 22.69
N SER A 17 -15.70 -12.29 22.07
CA SER A 17 -16.40 -13.38 21.36
C SER A 17 -15.67 -14.71 21.59
N GLU A 18 -16.29 -15.85 21.27
CA GLU A 18 -15.73 -17.22 21.32
C GLU A 18 -14.30 -17.33 20.74
N ASN A 19 -13.93 -16.43 19.83
CA ASN A 19 -12.57 -16.27 19.33
C ASN A 19 -11.68 -15.47 20.29
N ARG A 20 -11.03 -16.18 21.22
CA ARG A 20 -9.88 -15.65 21.98
C ARG A 20 -8.72 -15.35 21.03
N THR A 21 -8.37 -14.08 20.82
CA THR A 21 -7.05 -13.75 20.27
C THR A 21 -6.00 -14.07 21.32
N SER A 22 -5.45 -15.29 21.26
CA SER A 22 -4.41 -15.73 22.19
C SER A 22 -3.16 -14.85 22.04
N SER A 23 -2.34 -14.75 23.10
CA SER A 23 -1.03 -14.10 23.02
C SER A 23 -0.16 -14.68 21.90
N GLY A 24 -0.33 -15.97 21.60
CA GLY A 24 0.32 -16.64 20.47
C GLY A 24 -0.08 -16.05 19.11
N ARG A 25 -1.34 -15.68 18.91
CA ARG A 25 -1.79 -15.05 17.64
C ARG A 25 -1.20 -13.65 17.45
N LYS A 26 -1.02 -12.89 18.55
CA LYS A 26 -0.34 -11.58 18.51
C LYS A 26 1.13 -11.74 18.13
N LEU A 27 1.82 -12.71 18.74
CA LEU A 27 3.21 -13.02 18.44
C LEU A 27 3.37 -13.53 17.00
N ALA A 28 2.48 -14.41 16.53
CA ALA A 28 2.46 -14.86 15.14
C ALA A 28 2.24 -13.71 14.16
N SER A 29 1.37 -12.75 14.50
CA SER A 29 1.15 -11.55 13.66
C SER A 29 2.40 -10.68 13.59
N ALA A 30 3.14 -10.53 14.68
CA ALA A 30 4.40 -9.79 14.72
C ALA A 30 5.50 -10.48 13.90
N LEU A 31 5.66 -11.81 14.05
CA LEU A 31 6.59 -12.61 13.24
C LEU A 31 6.25 -12.51 11.76
N PHE A 32 4.97 -12.67 11.41
CA PHE A 32 4.48 -12.56 10.05
C PHE A 32 4.78 -11.18 9.44
N LEU A 33 4.60 -10.11 10.20
CA LEU A 33 4.91 -8.75 9.75
C LEU A 33 6.41 -8.57 9.46
N GLY A 34 7.28 -9.08 10.33
CA GLY A 34 8.73 -9.07 10.10
C GLY A 34 9.14 -9.88 8.86
N LEU A 35 8.59 -11.08 8.70
CA LEU A 35 8.84 -11.95 7.56
C LEU A 35 8.34 -11.35 6.23
N ILE A 36 7.14 -10.77 6.20
CA ILE A 36 6.63 -10.08 5.00
C ILE A 36 7.54 -8.92 4.63
N SER A 37 7.94 -8.09 5.60
CA SER A 37 8.77 -6.92 5.34
C SER A 37 10.12 -7.35 4.76
N PHE A 38 10.68 -8.45 5.27
CA PHE A 38 11.91 -9.04 4.77
C PHE A 38 11.74 -9.67 3.37
N ALA A 39 10.61 -10.33 3.10
CA ALA A 39 10.30 -10.86 1.77
C ALA A 39 10.13 -9.72 0.75
N LEU A 40 9.44 -8.63 1.12
CA LEU A 40 9.29 -7.44 0.29
C LEU A 40 10.64 -6.80 -0.03
N PHE A 41 11.58 -6.77 0.93
CA PHE A 41 12.94 -6.31 0.66
C PHE A 41 13.60 -7.09 -0.47
N PHE A 42 13.57 -8.43 -0.45
CA PHE A 42 14.14 -9.22 -1.55
C PHE A 42 13.44 -8.99 -2.88
N VAL A 43 12.11 -8.83 -2.86
CA VAL A 43 11.36 -8.46 -4.06
C VAL A 43 11.87 -7.13 -4.63
N PHE A 44 12.05 -6.11 -3.80
CA PHE A 44 12.59 -4.83 -4.25
C PHE A 44 14.04 -4.94 -4.74
N GLN A 45 14.88 -5.77 -4.12
CA GLN A 45 16.25 -6.00 -4.58
C GLN A 45 16.30 -6.58 -6.00
N THR A 46 15.31 -7.38 -6.41
CA THR A 46 15.23 -7.83 -7.82
C THR A 46 14.98 -6.70 -8.82
N LEU A 47 14.58 -5.51 -8.36
CA LEU A 47 14.25 -4.34 -9.18
C LEU A 47 15.31 -3.24 -9.13
N GLN A 48 16.52 -3.53 -8.65
CA GLN A 48 17.57 -2.54 -8.48
C GLN A 48 17.98 -1.87 -9.81
N GLU A 49 17.92 -2.59 -10.93
CA GLU A 49 18.25 -2.05 -12.26
C GLU A 49 17.05 -1.37 -12.94
N SER A 50 16.09 -0.88 -12.17
CA SER A 50 14.93 -0.14 -12.67
C SER A 50 14.91 1.30 -12.14
N VAL A 51 13.98 2.08 -12.66
CA VAL A 51 13.60 3.45 -12.23
C VAL A 51 13.43 3.60 -10.73
N LEU A 52 13.09 2.51 -10.04
CA LEU A 52 12.91 2.49 -8.60
C LEU A 52 14.20 2.82 -7.84
N SER A 53 15.38 2.50 -8.38
CA SER A 53 16.66 2.84 -7.77
C SER A 53 16.94 4.35 -7.76
N GLU A 54 16.51 5.06 -8.80
CA GLU A 54 16.61 6.52 -8.87
C GLU A 54 15.51 7.22 -8.08
N SER A 55 14.29 6.71 -8.15
CA SER A 55 13.12 7.36 -7.54
C SER A 55 13.06 7.16 -6.03
N VAL A 56 13.45 5.98 -5.54
CA VAL A 56 13.36 5.59 -4.13
C VAL A 56 14.64 4.86 -3.67
N PRO A 57 15.80 5.53 -3.74
CA PRO A 57 17.11 4.91 -3.46
C PRO A 57 17.18 4.34 -2.03
N GLN A 58 16.49 4.95 -1.07
CA GLN A 58 16.46 4.50 0.32
C GLN A 58 15.93 3.06 0.51
N ILE A 59 15.04 2.60 -0.36
CA ILE A 59 14.46 1.24 -0.32
C ILE A 59 15.34 0.26 -1.11
N MET A 60 16.11 0.72 -2.08
CA MET A 60 16.87 -0.15 -2.98
C MET A 60 18.28 -0.49 -2.47
N GLN A 61 18.81 0.26 -1.50
CA GLN A 61 20.16 0.01 -0.97
C GLN A 61 20.22 -1.26 -0.09
N PRO A 62 21.23 -2.14 -0.28
CA PRO A 62 21.44 -3.33 0.55
C PRO A 62 21.94 -2.94 1.94
N SER A 63 21.02 -2.57 2.84
CA SER A 63 21.34 -2.01 4.15
C SER A 63 20.22 -2.24 5.17
N PHE A 64 20.56 -2.13 6.46
CA PHE A 64 19.57 -2.08 7.55
C PHE A 64 18.59 -0.92 7.40
N PHE A 65 19.02 0.19 6.79
CA PHE A 65 18.16 1.35 6.57
C PHE A 65 17.00 1.00 5.64
N SER A 66 17.27 0.30 4.53
CA SER A 66 16.24 -0.16 3.59
C SER A 66 15.27 -1.14 4.24
N THR A 67 15.78 -2.21 4.88
CA THR A 67 14.92 -3.27 5.45
C THR A 67 13.97 -2.71 6.52
N VAL A 68 14.48 -1.82 7.37
CA VAL A 68 13.69 -1.16 8.40
C VAL A 68 12.71 -0.13 7.81
N THR A 69 13.11 0.62 6.79
CA THR A 69 12.20 1.56 6.11
C THR A 69 11.03 0.83 5.45
N ILE A 70 11.28 -0.33 4.82
CA ILE A 70 10.22 -1.19 4.27
C ILE A 70 9.30 -1.68 5.40
N TYR A 71 9.88 -2.11 6.52
CA TYR A 71 9.12 -2.56 7.68
C TYR A 71 8.16 -1.49 8.20
N ILE A 72 8.58 -0.23 8.31
CA ILE A 72 7.72 0.88 8.75
C ILE A 72 6.48 1.01 7.85
N HIS A 73 6.68 1.00 6.53
CA HIS A 73 5.59 1.12 5.57
C HIS A 73 4.68 -0.12 5.57
N ALA A 74 5.26 -1.31 5.62
CA ALA A 74 4.53 -2.57 5.70
C ALA A 74 3.71 -2.66 6.99
N ALA A 75 4.27 -2.23 8.12
CA ALA A 75 3.58 -2.16 9.41
C ALA A 75 2.37 -1.23 9.35
N PHE A 76 2.54 -0.02 8.79
CA PHE A 76 1.44 0.94 8.65
C PHE A 76 0.27 0.36 7.82
N VAL A 77 0.57 -0.30 6.70
CA VAL A 77 -0.45 -0.98 5.87
C VAL A 77 -1.11 -2.13 6.63
N PHE A 78 -0.30 -2.97 7.30
CA PHE A 78 -0.80 -4.08 8.09
C PHE A 78 -1.76 -3.62 9.20
N TYR A 79 -1.41 -2.58 9.97
CA TYR A 79 -2.28 -2.04 11.02
C TYR A 79 -3.57 -1.46 10.46
N THR A 80 -3.51 -0.77 9.33
CA THR A 80 -4.71 -0.24 8.65
C THR A 80 -5.67 -1.39 8.32
N LEU A 81 -5.17 -2.47 7.69
CA LEU A 81 -5.97 -3.64 7.36
C LEU A 81 -6.48 -4.38 8.61
N TYR A 82 -5.60 -4.56 9.61
CA TYR A 82 -5.94 -5.21 10.88
C TYR A 82 -7.07 -4.47 11.61
N PHE A 83 -7.07 -3.15 11.62
CA PHE A 83 -8.11 -2.32 12.21
C PHE A 83 -9.42 -2.33 11.41
N ILE A 84 -9.36 -2.38 10.07
CA ILE A 84 -10.55 -2.53 9.23
C ILE A 84 -11.24 -3.89 9.51
N VAL A 85 -10.46 -4.96 9.57
CA VAL A 85 -10.98 -6.33 9.78
C VAL A 85 -11.51 -6.51 11.20
N ASN A 86 -10.78 -6.03 12.21
CA ASN A 86 -11.10 -6.24 13.63
C ASN A 86 -11.77 -5.02 14.28
N TYR A 87 -12.42 -4.15 13.48
CA TYR A 87 -13.02 -2.91 13.97
C TYR A 87 -13.96 -3.13 15.17
N GLU A 88 -14.79 -4.18 15.08
CA GLU A 88 -15.82 -4.46 16.08
C GLU A 88 -15.26 -4.89 17.43
N THR A 89 -14.05 -5.45 17.48
CA THR A 89 -13.46 -5.91 18.75
C THR A 89 -12.50 -4.88 19.35
N LEU A 90 -11.88 -4.04 18.52
CA LEU A 90 -10.83 -3.12 18.95
C LEU A 90 -11.35 -1.77 19.44
N PHE A 91 -12.43 -1.25 18.85
CA PHE A 91 -12.88 0.13 19.08
C PHE A 91 -14.21 0.20 19.85
N PHE A 92 -14.85 1.39 19.90
CA PHE A 92 -16.03 1.66 20.73
C PHE A 92 -17.36 1.11 20.17
N SER A 93 -17.33 -0.01 19.45
CA SER A 93 -18.53 -0.77 19.05
C SER A 93 -19.40 -1.14 20.27
N GLU A 94 -18.77 -1.42 21.41
CA GLU A 94 -19.41 -1.78 22.67
C GLU A 94 -20.30 -0.67 23.25
N ILE A 95 -19.94 0.59 23.05
CA ILE A 95 -20.77 1.74 23.46
C ILE A 95 -22.06 1.73 22.64
N ARG A 96 -21.98 1.42 21.35
CA ARG A 96 -23.16 1.30 20.47
C ARG A 96 -24.02 0.10 20.83
N ASN A 97 -23.41 -1.00 21.26
CA ASN A 97 -24.12 -2.22 21.66
C ASN A 97 -24.62 -2.18 23.13
N ASN A 98 -24.54 -1.03 23.80
CA ASN A 98 -24.94 -0.81 25.20
C ASN A 98 -24.21 -1.64 26.25
N SER A 99 -23.10 -2.31 25.90
CA SER A 99 -22.30 -3.08 26.84
C SER A 99 -21.71 -2.19 27.94
N TRP A 100 -21.32 -0.96 27.59
CA TRP A 100 -20.78 0.00 28.55
C TRP A 100 -21.86 0.54 29.49
N TYR A 101 -23.08 0.74 29.00
CA TYR A 101 -24.19 1.21 29.83
C TYR A 101 -24.47 0.22 30.98
N LEU A 102 -24.51 -1.09 30.70
CA LEU A 102 -24.67 -2.12 31.72
C LEU A 102 -23.52 -2.12 32.74
N LEU A 103 -22.27 -1.95 32.27
CA LEU A 103 -21.11 -1.89 33.16
C LEU A 103 -21.15 -0.65 34.07
N ILE A 104 -21.62 0.49 33.57
CA ILE A 104 -21.78 1.71 34.37
C ILE A 104 -22.84 1.49 35.46
N GLN A 105 -23.97 0.84 35.14
CA GLN A 105 -24.99 0.47 36.14
C GLN A 105 -24.47 -0.53 37.19
N MET A 106 -23.48 -1.36 36.83
CA MET A 106 -22.77 -2.24 37.77
C MET A 106 -21.69 -1.52 38.59
N GLY A 107 -21.54 -0.20 38.47
CA GLY A 107 -20.61 0.61 39.26
C GLY A 107 -19.23 0.86 38.62
N TYR A 108 -19.03 0.55 37.34
CA TYR A 108 -17.78 0.89 36.64
C TYR A 108 -17.73 2.36 36.22
N HIS A 109 -16.59 3.02 36.41
CA HIS A 109 -16.38 4.41 35.98
C HIS A 109 -16.03 4.50 34.48
N PRO A 110 -16.75 5.31 33.68
CA PRO A 110 -16.50 5.46 32.24
C PRO A 110 -15.08 5.88 31.89
N VAL A 111 -14.51 6.81 32.65
CA VAL A 111 -13.15 7.34 32.45
C VAL A 111 -12.10 6.23 32.60
N MET A 112 -12.24 5.37 33.61
CA MET A 112 -11.32 4.24 33.82
C MET A 112 -11.45 3.20 32.70
N MET A 113 -12.66 2.94 32.22
CA MET A 113 -12.89 2.04 31.08
C MET A 113 -12.26 2.59 29.80
N PHE A 114 -12.39 3.90 29.56
CA PHE A 114 -11.73 4.59 28.46
C PHE A 114 -10.20 4.40 28.47
N PHE A 115 -9.54 4.78 29.58
CA PHE A 115 -8.09 4.64 29.68
C PHE A 115 -7.64 3.19 29.58
N SER A 116 -8.40 2.27 30.15
CA SER A 116 -8.12 0.85 30.08
C SER A 116 -8.13 0.33 28.63
N LYS A 117 -9.11 0.77 27.83
CA LYS A 117 -9.23 0.41 26.42
C LYS A 117 -8.14 1.07 25.55
N LEU A 118 -7.89 2.37 25.75
CA LEU A 118 -6.82 3.09 25.06
C LEU A 118 -5.46 2.45 25.31
N LEU A 119 -5.12 2.19 26.59
CA LEU A 119 -3.84 1.57 26.95
C LEU A 119 -3.72 0.14 26.42
N ALA A 120 -4.79 -0.66 26.46
CA ALA A 120 -4.76 -2.02 25.92
C ALA A 120 -4.54 -2.04 24.40
N LEU A 121 -5.17 -1.10 23.67
CA LEU A 121 -4.98 -0.93 22.23
C LEU A 121 -3.54 -0.51 21.91
N LEU A 122 -3.05 0.57 22.52
CA LEU A 122 -1.71 1.09 22.30
C LEU A 122 -0.63 0.09 22.71
N TYR A 123 -0.80 -0.61 23.83
CA TYR A 123 0.14 -1.65 24.27
C TYR A 123 0.17 -2.83 23.30
N THR A 124 -0.99 -3.27 22.80
CA THR A 124 -1.04 -4.36 21.82
C THR A 124 -0.35 -3.96 20.52
N ALA A 125 -0.60 -2.74 20.03
CA ALA A 125 0.04 -2.21 18.84
C ALA A 125 1.56 -2.03 19.04
N PHE A 126 1.97 -1.50 20.20
CA PHE A 126 3.38 -1.42 20.58
C PHE A 126 4.04 -2.79 20.55
N MET A 127 3.50 -3.79 21.25
CA MET A 127 4.10 -5.12 21.32
C MET A 127 4.25 -5.79 19.94
N ILE A 128 3.21 -5.75 19.11
CA ILE A 128 3.26 -6.36 17.77
C ILE A 128 4.28 -5.63 16.89
N TYR A 129 4.33 -4.29 16.95
CA TYR A 129 5.29 -3.49 16.19
C TYR A 129 6.73 -3.68 16.66
N THR A 130 6.99 -3.72 17.97
CA THR A 130 8.35 -3.89 18.50
C THR A 130 8.89 -5.27 18.18
N VAL A 131 8.10 -6.32 18.36
CA VAL A 131 8.53 -7.69 18.04
C VAL A 131 8.80 -7.84 16.54
N GLY A 132 7.92 -7.33 15.67
CA GLY A 132 8.16 -7.36 14.22
C GLY A 132 9.40 -6.57 13.78
N PHE A 133 9.66 -5.44 14.42
CA PHE A 133 10.84 -4.61 14.16
C PHE A 133 12.12 -5.36 14.53
N LEU A 134 12.16 -5.95 15.73
CA LEU A 134 13.30 -6.74 16.21
C LEU A 134 13.55 -7.96 15.32
N VAL A 135 12.50 -8.64 14.87
CA VAL A 135 12.60 -9.75 13.92
C VAL A 135 13.20 -9.28 12.60
N THR A 136 12.80 -8.13 12.07
CA THR A 136 13.35 -7.59 10.83
C THR A 136 14.83 -7.24 10.97
N VAL A 137 15.22 -6.59 12.08
CA VAL A 137 16.63 -6.30 12.38
C VAL A 137 17.42 -7.60 12.52
N PHE A 138 16.88 -8.59 13.24
CA PHE A 138 17.52 -9.89 13.42
C PHE A 138 17.72 -10.64 12.09
N LEU A 139 16.70 -10.68 11.23
CA LEU A 139 16.81 -11.30 9.91
C LEU A 139 17.84 -10.58 9.03
N THR A 140 17.92 -9.25 9.14
CA THR A 140 18.90 -8.46 8.39
C THR A 140 20.34 -8.73 8.83
N LEU A 141 20.59 -9.11 10.09
CA LEU A 141 21.93 -9.50 10.55
C LEU A 141 22.49 -10.70 9.78
N PHE A 142 21.64 -11.64 9.32
CA PHE A 142 22.09 -12.78 8.52
C PHE A 142 22.58 -12.38 7.12
N LEU A 143 22.21 -11.19 6.62
CA LEU A 143 22.65 -10.67 5.32
C LEU A 143 24.06 -10.06 5.36
N LYS A 144 24.70 -10.01 6.55
CA LYS A 144 26.04 -9.46 6.75
C LYS A 144 26.19 -8.00 6.29
N TYR A 145 25.11 -7.23 6.30
CA TYR A 145 25.17 -5.78 6.05
C TYR A 145 25.86 -5.05 7.21
N THR A 146 26.39 -3.85 6.94
CA THR A 146 27.00 -3.01 7.98
C THR A 146 25.93 -2.57 8.98
N PHE A 147 26.10 -2.98 10.24
CA PHE A 147 25.20 -2.61 11.31
C PHE A 147 25.51 -1.20 11.81
N ILE A 148 24.54 -0.29 11.70
CA ILE A 148 24.64 1.09 12.18
C ILE A 148 23.47 1.34 13.12
N LEU A 149 23.77 1.44 14.42
CA LEU A 149 22.76 1.60 15.46
C LEU A 149 22.13 3.01 15.46
N SER A 150 22.87 4.03 15.03
CA SER A 150 22.49 5.43 15.25
C SER A 150 21.14 5.84 14.64
N TYR A 151 20.75 5.28 13.48
CA TYR A 151 19.47 5.63 12.85
C TYR A 151 18.30 4.72 13.26
N LEU A 152 18.55 3.57 13.91
CA LEU A 152 17.50 2.61 14.25
C LEU A 152 16.46 3.18 15.24
N PRO A 153 16.84 3.92 16.30
CA PRO A 153 15.87 4.54 17.22
C PRO A 153 14.96 5.55 16.51
N SER A 154 15.53 6.39 15.64
CA SER A 154 14.77 7.41 14.91
C SER A 154 13.75 6.76 13.96
N LEU A 155 14.18 5.75 13.18
CA LEU A 155 13.29 4.98 12.32
C LEU A 155 12.19 4.26 13.10
N TYR A 156 12.56 3.64 14.24
CA TYR A 156 11.61 2.98 15.12
C TYR A 156 10.51 3.94 15.59
N LEU A 157 10.89 5.13 16.07
CA LEU A 157 9.96 6.15 16.57
C LEU A 157 9.08 6.73 15.47
N ALA A 158 9.62 6.96 14.27
CA ALA A 158 8.84 7.45 13.13
C ALA A 158 7.67 6.50 12.83
N GLY A 159 7.94 5.19 12.70
CA GLY A 159 6.88 4.20 12.45
C GLY A 159 5.95 3.99 13.65
N LEU A 160 6.46 4.04 14.89
CA LEU A 160 5.62 3.91 16.08
C LEU A 160 4.61 5.06 16.20
N THR A 161 5.04 6.27 15.86
CA THR A 161 4.18 7.47 15.86
C THR A 161 3.02 7.31 14.88
N ASP A 162 3.29 6.81 13.66
CA ASP A 162 2.25 6.55 12.65
C ASP A 162 1.21 5.54 13.16
N ILE A 163 1.66 4.46 13.81
CA ILE A 163 0.79 3.40 14.34
C ILE A 163 -0.05 3.91 15.51
N PHE A 164 0.51 4.72 16.40
CA PHE A 164 -0.24 5.33 17.50
C PHE A 164 -1.26 6.34 16.99
N LEU A 165 -0.87 7.17 16.02
CA LEU A 165 -1.74 8.17 15.41
C LEU A 165 -2.95 7.52 14.73
N ILE A 166 -2.74 6.49 13.90
CA ILE A 166 -3.85 5.76 13.25
C ILE A 166 -4.74 5.04 14.28
N SER A 167 -4.15 4.51 15.37
CA SER A 167 -4.92 3.86 16.46
C SER A 167 -5.88 4.84 17.13
N ILE A 168 -5.38 6.04 17.49
CA ILE A 168 -6.17 7.08 18.16
C ILE A 168 -7.22 7.69 17.22
N LEU A 169 -6.85 7.97 15.96
CA LEU A 169 -7.79 8.46 14.94
C LEU A 169 -8.92 7.46 14.69
N SER A 170 -8.59 6.18 14.54
CA SER A 170 -9.59 5.11 14.36
C SER A 170 -10.53 5.03 15.56
N MET A 171 -9.99 5.22 16.77
CA MET A 171 -10.77 5.23 18.00
C MET A 171 -11.75 6.41 18.05
N ILE A 172 -11.35 7.60 17.62
CA ILE A 172 -12.28 8.75 17.48
C ILE A 172 -13.38 8.46 16.50
N PHE A 173 -13.03 8.08 15.27
CA PHE A 173 -14.02 7.90 14.23
C PHE A 173 -15.03 6.81 14.58
N SER A 174 -14.63 5.83 15.40
CA SER A 174 -15.55 4.84 15.95
C SER A 174 -16.69 5.45 16.79
N LEU A 175 -16.47 6.58 17.47
CA LEU A 175 -17.50 7.29 18.26
C LEU A 175 -18.47 8.12 17.40
N PHE A 176 -18.02 8.57 16.22
CA PHE A 176 -18.83 9.38 15.32
C PHE A 176 -19.65 8.55 14.31
N THR A 177 -19.29 7.28 14.14
CA THR A 177 -19.86 6.43 13.11
C THR A 177 -21.05 5.61 13.61
N LYS A 178 -22.15 5.67 12.85
CA LYS A 178 -23.38 4.93 13.19
C LYS A 178 -23.30 3.47 12.75
N THR A 179 -22.73 3.21 11.57
CA THR A 179 -22.65 1.89 10.93
C THR A 179 -21.21 1.37 10.87
N ILE A 180 -21.03 0.05 10.99
CA ILE A 180 -19.71 -0.63 10.90
C ILE A 180 -19.01 -0.32 9.58
N VAL A 181 -19.74 -0.38 8.46
CA VAL A 181 -19.20 -0.13 7.12
C VAL A 181 -18.59 1.27 7.01
N ASN A 182 -19.31 2.30 7.44
CA ASN A 182 -18.76 3.66 7.47
C ASN A 182 -17.51 3.75 8.35
N ALA A 183 -17.48 3.06 9.49
CA ALA A 183 -16.32 3.07 10.36
C ALA A 183 -15.07 2.49 9.69
N ARG A 184 -15.21 1.41 8.93
CA ARG A 184 -14.13 0.84 8.10
C ARG A 184 -13.63 1.84 7.05
N TYR A 185 -14.53 2.59 6.40
CA TYR A 185 -14.13 3.66 5.47
C TYR A 185 -13.39 4.81 6.18
N TRP A 186 -13.81 5.19 7.38
CA TRP A 186 -13.12 6.22 8.16
C TRP A 186 -11.72 5.80 8.61
N ILE A 187 -11.50 4.51 8.91
CA ILE A 187 -10.15 3.98 9.18
C ILE A 187 -9.26 4.13 7.94
N PHE A 188 -9.77 3.70 6.77
CA PHE A 188 -9.02 3.86 5.51
C PHE A 188 -8.72 5.34 5.21
N PHE A 189 -9.72 6.21 5.37
CA PHE A 189 -9.55 7.65 5.18
C PHE A 189 -8.54 8.25 6.17
N SER A 190 -8.49 7.77 7.42
CA SER A 190 -7.48 8.16 8.41
C SER A 190 -6.08 7.81 7.94
N ALA A 191 -5.89 6.61 7.38
CA ALA A 191 -4.61 6.19 6.84
C ALA A 191 -4.16 7.10 5.68
N VAL A 192 -5.08 7.46 4.78
CA VAL A 192 -4.81 8.39 3.67
C VAL A 192 -4.44 9.78 4.21
N ILE A 193 -5.17 10.31 5.20
CA ILE A 193 -4.85 11.60 5.82
C ILE A 193 -3.44 11.58 6.41
N ILE A 194 -3.05 10.51 7.09
CA ILE A 194 -1.71 10.38 7.68
C ILE A 194 -0.64 10.47 6.58
N VAL A 195 -0.81 9.75 5.48
CA VAL A 195 0.13 9.81 4.35
C VAL A 195 0.21 11.21 3.76
N VAL A 196 -0.93 11.88 3.58
CA VAL A 196 -0.97 13.27 3.08
C VAL A 196 -0.28 14.22 4.06
N LEU A 197 -0.49 14.08 5.37
CA LEU A 197 0.17 14.88 6.39
C LEU A 197 1.69 14.66 6.38
N LYS A 198 2.16 13.43 6.21
CA LYS A 198 3.60 13.12 6.09
C LYS A 198 4.24 13.83 4.90
N ILE A 199 3.54 13.89 3.77
CA ILE A 199 4.01 14.59 2.57
C ILE A 199 4.03 16.11 2.82
N MET A 200 2.93 16.66 3.31
CA MET A 200 2.77 18.12 3.52
C MET A 200 3.71 18.68 4.59
N LEU A 201 4.00 17.90 5.64
CA LEU A 201 4.86 18.32 6.75
C LEU A 201 6.33 17.87 6.60
N GLY A 202 6.70 17.35 5.42
CA GLY A 202 8.09 17.09 5.03
C GLY A 202 8.72 15.81 5.59
N GLU A 203 7.97 14.91 6.24
CA GLU A 203 8.49 13.72 6.94
C GLU A 203 9.31 12.80 6.01
N TYR A 204 8.87 12.67 4.75
CA TYR A 204 9.57 11.84 3.77
C TYR A 204 10.98 12.33 3.42
N THR A 205 11.25 13.63 3.58
CA THR A 205 12.59 14.18 3.32
C THR A 205 13.61 13.65 4.34
N ILE A 206 13.22 13.54 5.62
CA ILE A 206 14.07 12.94 6.67
C ILE A 206 14.09 11.42 6.55
N LEU A 207 12.94 10.77 6.34
CA LEU A 207 12.86 9.31 6.20
C LEU A 207 13.67 8.76 5.02
N SER A 208 13.87 9.54 3.97
CA SER A 208 14.72 9.15 2.84
C SER A 208 16.23 9.31 3.12
N ASN A 209 16.62 10.11 4.12
CA ASN A 209 18.01 10.46 4.36
C ASN A 209 18.59 9.73 5.58
N ARG A 210 19.51 8.78 5.28
CA ARG A 210 20.22 7.98 6.28
C ARG A 210 20.99 8.80 7.31
N VAL A 211 21.54 9.97 6.92
CA VAL A 211 22.38 10.81 7.79
C VAL A 211 21.49 11.59 8.74
N SER A 212 20.41 12.18 8.22
CA SER A 212 19.44 12.92 9.04
C SER A 212 18.81 12.04 10.12
N MET A 213 18.58 10.75 9.82
CA MET A 213 18.01 9.81 10.79
C MET A 213 18.97 9.39 11.91
N GLN A 214 20.29 9.65 11.82
CA GLN A 214 21.22 9.32 12.91
C GLN A 214 21.00 10.18 14.17
N ASN A 215 20.38 11.36 14.02
CA ASN A 215 20.07 12.22 15.13
C ASN A 215 18.55 12.26 15.37
N ILE A 216 18.13 11.68 16.48
CA ILE A 216 16.72 11.62 16.91
C ILE A 216 16.08 13.00 17.04
N ASN A 217 16.86 14.04 17.38
CA ASN A 217 16.33 15.39 17.56
C ASN A 217 15.81 15.99 16.25
N ASN A 218 16.30 15.52 15.10
CA ASN A 218 15.84 15.98 13.79
C ASN A 218 14.35 15.67 13.56
N LEU A 219 13.82 14.64 14.21
CA LEU A 219 12.40 14.29 14.17
C LEU A 219 11.49 15.31 14.88
N PHE A 220 12.03 16.01 15.89
CA PHE A 220 11.27 16.97 16.70
C PHE A 220 11.55 18.42 16.31
N ALA A 221 12.61 18.67 15.54
CA ALA A 221 13.02 19.99 15.12
C ALA A 221 12.15 20.51 13.96
N LEU A 222 11.39 21.58 14.22
CA LEU A 222 10.49 22.23 13.26
C LEU A 222 11.18 22.72 11.98
N ASN A 223 12.50 22.94 12.03
CA ASN A 223 13.29 23.36 10.88
C ASN A 223 13.40 22.26 9.81
N TYR A 224 13.30 20.98 10.21
CA TYR A 224 13.41 19.85 9.31
C TYR A 224 12.05 19.22 9.05
N THR A 225 11.30 18.90 10.11
CA THR A 225 9.93 18.33 10.01
C THR A 225 9.02 18.85 11.10
N ALA A 226 7.81 19.22 10.71
CA ALA A 226 6.75 19.55 11.67
C ALA A 226 5.83 18.36 11.98
N TYR A 227 6.04 17.20 11.34
CA TYR A 227 5.11 16.06 11.39
C TYR A 227 4.98 15.45 12.78
N ILE A 228 6.06 14.98 13.42
CA ILE A 228 5.99 14.32 14.73
C ILE A 228 5.44 15.26 15.82
N PRO A 229 5.90 16.52 15.94
CA PRO A 229 5.30 17.48 16.87
C PRO A 229 3.80 17.68 16.61
N ALA A 230 3.38 17.84 15.34
CA ALA A 230 1.98 17.98 14.99
C ALA A 230 1.18 16.70 15.31
N ALA A 231 1.73 15.52 15.06
CA ALA A 231 1.12 14.24 15.38
C ALA A 231 0.91 14.08 16.90
N LEU A 232 1.88 14.48 17.72
CA LEU A 232 1.76 14.47 19.19
C LEU A 232 0.63 15.39 19.68
N VAL A 233 0.57 16.62 19.15
CA VAL A 233 -0.51 17.57 19.48
C VAL A 233 -1.87 17.01 19.07
N LEU A 234 -1.97 16.46 17.85
CA LEU A 234 -3.20 15.83 17.36
C LEU A 234 -3.61 14.66 18.24
N MET A 235 -2.68 13.77 18.62
CA MET A 235 -2.97 12.63 19.50
C MET A 235 -3.52 13.08 20.86
N ILE A 236 -2.97 14.12 21.48
CA ILE A 236 -3.45 14.66 22.76
C ILE A 236 -4.86 15.22 22.61
N LEU A 237 -5.08 16.10 21.62
CA LEU A 237 -6.38 16.70 21.32
C LEU A 237 -7.44 15.63 21.05
N PHE A 238 -7.05 14.59 20.33
CA PHE A 238 -7.90 13.48 19.97
C PHE A 238 -8.26 12.56 21.15
N CYS A 239 -7.31 12.25 22.02
CA CYS A 239 -7.59 11.56 23.27
C CYS A 239 -8.58 12.33 24.15
N PHE A 240 -8.44 13.66 24.23
CA PHE A 240 -9.34 14.51 25.00
C PHE A 240 -10.78 14.50 24.45
N ILE A 241 -10.94 14.65 23.13
CA ILE A 241 -12.26 14.55 22.47
C ILE A 241 -12.89 13.17 22.72
N CYS A 242 -12.09 12.11 22.57
CA CYS A 242 -12.52 10.74 22.83
C CYS A 242 -13.03 10.53 24.26
N LEU A 243 -12.33 11.06 25.26
CA LEU A 243 -12.71 10.95 26.67
C LEU A 243 -14.06 11.63 26.92
N ILE A 244 -14.24 12.87 26.48
CA ILE A 244 -15.49 13.62 26.66
C ILE A 244 -16.64 12.92 25.94
N LYS A 245 -16.41 12.48 24.71
CA LYS A 245 -17.46 11.91 23.88
C LYS A 245 -17.86 10.51 24.33
N SER A 246 -16.91 9.67 24.71
CA SER A 246 -17.19 8.32 25.22
C SER A 246 -17.95 8.36 26.54
N ASP A 247 -17.58 9.24 27.48
CA ASP A 247 -18.32 9.44 28.74
C ASP A 247 -19.76 9.88 28.48
N ASN A 248 -19.96 10.87 27.61
CA ASN A 248 -21.29 11.36 27.28
C ASN A 248 -22.16 10.32 26.58
N LEU A 249 -21.61 9.53 25.65
CA LEU A 249 -22.36 8.50 24.94
C LEU A 249 -22.68 7.30 25.82
N ALA A 250 -21.79 6.93 26.74
CA ALA A 250 -21.96 5.74 27.57
C ALA A 250 -23.02 5.91 28.67
N LYS A 251 -23.36 7.15 29.06
CA LYS A 251 -24.44 7.47 30.02
C LYS A 251 -25.83 7.11 29.50
N TYR A 252 -26.02 7.09 28.18
CA TYR A 252 -27.33 6.88 27.57
C TYR A 252 -27.44 5.50 26.94
N TYR A 253 -28.61 4.89 27.10
CA TYR A 253 -28.94 3.67 26.38
C TYR A 253 -29.14 4.01 24.89
N ASN A 254 -28.30 3.47 24.03
CA ASN A 254 -28.48 3.56 22.58
C ASN A 254 -29.58 2.58 22.16
N TYR A 255 -30.80 3.09 22.00
CA TYR A 255 -31.89 2.31 21.44
C TYR A 255 -31.62 2.04 19.94
N ASN A 256 -31.02 0.89 19.65
CA ASN A 256 -30.97 0.30 18.31
C ASN A 256 -32.11 -0.72 18.24
N PRO A 257 -33.26 -0.38 17.64
CA PRO A 257 -34.33 -1.36 17.50
C PRO A 257 -33.81 -2.52 16.65
N PRO A 258 -33.97 -3.79 17.11
CA PRO A 258 -33.74 -4.96 16.28
C PRO A 258 -34.46 -4.79 14.95
N SER A 259 -33.79 -5.17 13.85
CA SER A 259 -34.40 -5.20 12.51
C SER A 259 -35.70 -5.99 12.45
N ASP A 260 -35.88 -6.91 13.41
CA ASP A 260 -37.06 -7.75 13.60
C ASP A 260 -37.64 -7.54 15.00
N THR A 261 -38.10 -6.32 15.32
CA THR A 261 -38.98 -6.14 16.49
C THR A 261 -40.42 -6.43 16.06
N PRO A 262 -41.05 -7.52 16.54
CA PRO A 262 -42.43 -7.88 16.20
C PRO A 262 -43.49 -6.99 16.89
N PHE A 263 -43.09 -5.86 17.47
CA PHE A 263 -43.97 -5.03 18.32
C PHE A 263 -44.59 -3.82 17.61
N ILE A 264 -44.36 -3.66 16.30
CA ILE A 264 -44.96 -2.58 15.52
C ILE A 264 -45.88 -3.22 14.47
N PRO A 265 -47.20 -2.97 14.52
CA PRO A 265 -48.14 -3.47 13.51
C PRO A 265 -47.71 -3.06 12.09
N GLU A 266 -47.89 -3.96 11.12
CA GLU A 266 -47.64 -3.64 9.71
C GLU A 266 -48.43 -2.39 9.30
N GLY A 267 -47.74 -1.38 8.76
CA GLY A 267 -48.34 -0.10 8.34
C GLY A 267 -48.04 1.10 9.24
N VAL A 268 -47.45 0.93 10.42
CA VAL A 268 -47.14 2.04 11.33
C VAL A 268 -45.77 2.64 11.03
N GLN A 269 -45.73 3.92 10.62
CA GLN A 269 -44.50 4.65 10.40
C GLN A 269 -43.99 5.26 11.71
N VAL A 270 -42.82 4.81 12.17
CA VAL A 270 -42.17 5.41 13.36
C VAL A 270 -41.43 6.67 12.95
N VAL A 271 -41.73 7.77 13.63
CA VAL A 271 -41.12 9.09 13.40
C VAL A 271 -40.34 9.49 14.64
N ARG A 272 -39.06 9.83 14.48
CA ARG A 272 -38.28 10.46 15.55
C ARG A 272 -38.50 11.96 15.48
N ILE A 273 -38.98 12.54 16.57
CA ILE A 273 -39.04 13.99 16.74
C ILE A 273 -37.71 14.43 17.33
N ASP A 274 -37.02 15.34 16.64
CA ASP A 274 -35.78 15.95 17.11
C ASP A 274 -36.11 16.98 18.20
N SER A 275 -35.69 16.74 19.45
CA SER A 275 -36.07 17.55 20.61
C SER A 275 -35.59 19.00 20.56
N SER A 276 -34.58 19.29 19.74
CA SER A 276 -34.03 20.64 19.57
C SER A 276 -34.65 21.42 18.41
N THR A 277 -35.19 20.75 17.38
CA THR A 277 -35.63 21.41 16.14
C THR A 277 -37.09 21.15 15.80
N GLY A 278 -37.78 20.28 16.55
CA GLY A 278 -39.16 19.85 16.30
C GLY A 278 -39.34 19.08 14.99
N LYS A 279 -38.27 18.84 14.23
CA LYS A 279 -38.35 18.21 12.91
C LYS A 279 -38.61 16.72 13.06
N GLN A 280 -39.66 16.28 12.37
CA GLN A 280 -40.03 14.88 12.23
C GLN A 280 -39.11 14.19 11.21
N LYS A 281 -38.36 13.19 11.65
CA LYS A 281 -37.57 12.31 10.77
C LYS A 281 -38.16 10.92 10.79
N ILE A 282 -38.65 10.47 9.64
CA ILE A 282 -39.11 9.10 9.43
C ILE A 282 -37.92 8.15 9.65
N LEU A 283 -38.03 7.25 10.62
CA LEU A 283 -36.94 6.32 11.00
C LEU A 283 -36.78 5.18 10.00
N TRP A 284 -37.82 4.89 9.21
CA TRP A 284 -37.87 3.72 8.34
C TRP A 284 -38.17 4.08 6.90
N ASN A 285 -37.17 4.00 6.04
CA ASN A 285 -37.38 3.89 4.60
C ASN A 285 -36.77 2.55 4.16
N LYS A 286 -37.63 1.51 4.08
CA LYS A 286 -37.28 0.13 3.72
C LYS A 286 -36.61 0.07 2.33
N ASP A 287 -36.93 1.03 1.46
CA ASP A 287 -36.52 1.04 0.06
C ASP A 287 -35.06 1.44 -0.19
N LYS A 288 -34.43 2.18 0.74
CA LYS A 288 -33.01 2.60 0.57
C LYS A 288 -32.00 1.52 0.96
N LYS A 289 -32.42 0.45 1.64
CA LYS A 289 -31.52 -0.63 2.11
C LYS A 289 -31.20 -1.64 1.00
N GLY A 290 -32.12 -1.88 0.06
CA GLY A 290 -31.93 -2.83 -1.04
C GLY A 290 -31.07 -2.30 -2.20
N TRP A 291 -31.19 -1.02 -2.55
CA TRP A 291 -30.49 -0.45 -3.71
C TRP A 291 -28.98 -0.31 -3.49
N ARG A 292 -28.56 0.17 -2.30
CA ARG A 292 -27.13 0.32 -1.98
C ARG A 292 -26.38 -1.01 -1.92
N GLY A 293 -27.04 -2.07 -1.42
CA GLY A 293 -26.47 -3.41 -1.40
C GLY A 293 -26.27 -3.94 -2.81
N ARG A 294 -27.31 -3.88 -3.67
CA ARG A 294 -27.23 -4.35 -5.05
C ARG A 294 -26.23 -3.56 -5.90
N VAL A 295 -26.19 -2.23 -5.77
CA VAL A 295 -25.21 -1.40 -6.51
C VAL A 295 -23.79 -1.72 -6.07
N PHE A 296 -23.54 -1.83 -4.76
CA PHE A 296 -22.21 -2.19 -4.27
C PHE A 296 -21.78 -3.58 -4.72
N ASP A 297 -22.68 -4.57 -4.65
CA ASP A 297 -22.37 -5.93 -5.07
C ASP A 297 -22.08 -5.98 -6.58
N THR A 298 -22.83 -5.22 -7.38
CA THR A 298 -22.61 -5.07 -8.84
C THR A 298 -21.29 -4.36 -9.13
N VAL A 299 -20.97 -3.28 -8.41
CA VAL A 299 -19.72 -2.54 -8.59
C VAL A 299 -18.52 -3.38 -8.14
N SER A 300 -18.62 -4.10 -7.03
CA SER A 300 -17.56 -4.98 -6.52
C SER A 300 -17.29 -6.15 -7.48
N THR A 301 -18.33 -6.77 -8.02
CA THR A 301 -18.17 -7.83 -9.02
C THR A 301 -17.64 -7.29 -10.34
N ALA A 302 -18.15 -6.16 -10.83
CA ALA A 302 -17.64 -5.52 -12.05
C ALA A 302 -16.16 -5.14 -11.91
N PHE A 303 -15.76 -4.57 -10.77
CA PHE A 303 -14.37 -4.25 -10.47
C PHE A 303 -13.48 -5.49 -10.46
N LEU A 304 -13.92 -6.58 -9.83
CA LEU A 304 -13.19 -7.84 -9.76
C LEU A 304 -13.01 -8.45 -11.16
N ILE A 305 -14.05 -8.40 -12.01
CA ILE A 305 -13.97 -8.85 -13.41
C ILE A 305 -12.98 -8.00 -14.20
N ILE A 306 -13.09 -6.67 -14.14
CA ILE A 306 -12.19 -5.75 -14.85
C ILE A 306 -10.75 -5.98 -14.41
N PHE A 307 -10.51 -6.17 -13.11
CA PHE A 307 -9.18 -6.43 -12.57
C PHE A 307 -8.60 -7.75 -13.11
N ILE A 308 -9.38 -8.83 -13.10
CA ILE A 308 -8.95 -10.13 -13.65
C ILE A 308 -8.67 -10.02 -15.14
N CYS A 309 -9.57 -9.41 -15.92
CA CYS A 309 -9.37 -9.20 -17.36
C CYS A 309 -8.10 -8.39 -17.64
N THR A 310 -7.85 -7.34 -16.85
CA THR A 310 -6.65 -6.51 -16.98
C THR A 310 -5.38 -7.30 -16.65
N ALA A 311 -5.40 -8.09 -15.58
CA ALA A 311 -4.26 -8.92 -15.18
C ALA A 311 -3.96 -10.02 -16.22
N LEU A 312 -4.99 -10.65 -16.79
CA LEU A 312 -4.84 -11.62 -17.87
C LEU A 312 -4.31 -10.97 -19.16
N ALA A 313 -4.87 -9.83 -19.56
CA ALA A 313 -4.39 -9.06 -20.72
C ALA A 313 -2.92 -8.65 -20.55
N PHE A 314 -2.54 -8.24 -19.34
CA PHE A 314 -1.16 -7.88 -19.01
C PHE A 314 -0.22 -9.09 -19.09
N ASN A 315 -0.64 -10.27 -18.59
CA ASN A 315 0.14 -11.50 -18.76
C ASN A 315 0.36 -11.86 -20.24
N ILE A 316 -0.68 -11.77 -21.07
CA ILE A 316 -0.56 -12.00 -22.52
C ILE A 316 0.41 -11.00 -23.14
N PHE A 317 0.32 -9.73 -22.74
CA PHE A 317 1.21 -8.67 -23.21
C PHE A 317 2.68 -8.93 -22.86
N ILE A 318 2.98 -9.39 -21.65
CA ILE A 318 4.35 -9.76 -21.24
C ILE A 318 4.86 -10.94 -22.06
N ILE A 319 4.03 -11.96 -22.27
CA ILE A 319 4.39 -13.11 -23.11
C ILE A 319 4.76 -12.60 -24.50
N LEU A 320 3.92 -11.77 -25.11
CA LEU A 320 4.12 -11.23 -26.45
C LEU A 320 5.43 -10.43 -26.58
N ILE A 321 5.77 -9.61 -25.57
CA ILE A 321 7.07 -8.89 -25.53
C ILE A 321 8.24 -9.87 -25.40
N ASN A 322 8.15 -10.86 -24.50
CA ASN A 322 9.23 -11.82 -24.29
C ASN A 322 9.39 -12.81 -25.45
N THR A 323 8.32 -13.12 -26.18
CA THR A 323 8.34 -13.99 -27.36
C THR A 323 8.72 -13.26 -28.64
N SER A 324 8.96 -11.95 -28.58
CA SER A 324 9.52 -11.18 -29.69
C SER A 324 11.00 -11.56 -29.85
N THR A 325 11.24 -12.73 -30.43
CA THR A 325 12.56 -13.23 -30.84
C THR A 325 13.13 -12.38 -31.97
N PRO A 326 14.47 -12.30 -32.11
CA PRO A 326 15.12 -11.67 -33.26
C PRO A 326 14.53 -12.21 -34.59
N GLY A 327 14.06 -11.32 -35.45
CA GLY A 327 13.44 -11.65 -36.74
C GLY A 327 11.91 -11.80 -36.76
N GLN A 328 11.22 -11.80 -35.61
CA GLN A 328 9.75 -11.76 -35.52
C GLN A 328 9.27 -10.73 -34.48
N GLU A 329 9.59 -9.47 -34.72
CA GLU A 329 9.12 -8.37 -33.88
C GLU A 329 7.59 -8.22 -33.97
N VAL A 330 6.90 -8.37 -32.84
CA VAL A 330 5.44 -8.23 -32.81
C VAL A 330 5.10 -6.73 -32.78
N SER A 331 4.85 -6.15 -33.95
CA SER A 331 4.41 -4.76 -34.05
C SER A 331 2.94 -4.62 -33.66
N ILE A 332 2.65 -3.77 -32.67
CA ILE A 332 1.29 -3.43 -32.27
C ILE A 332 0.95 -2.07 -32.90
N ARG A 333 0.03 -2.05 -33.87
CA ARG A 333 -0.36 -0.83 -34.62
C ARG A 333 0.84 -0.08 -35.23
N GLY A 334 1.83 -0.80 -35.74
CA GLY A 334 3.03 -0.21 -36.35
C GLY A 334 4.08 0.29 -35.35
N VAL A 335 3.92 0.00 -34.06
CA VAL A 335 4.91 0.28 -33.01
C VAL A 335 5.49 -1.03 -32.49
N ILE A 336 6.81 -1.10 -32.40
CA ILE A 336 7.57 -2.21 -31.85
C ILE A 336 7.92 -1.85 -30.40
N PRO A 337 7.28 -2.49 -29.40
CA PRO A 337 7.68 -2.35 -28.00
C PRO A 337 8.94 -3.19 -27.74
N PHE A 338 9.97 -2.59 -27.14
CA PHE A 338 11.24 -3.26 -26.87
C PHE A 338 11.74 -2.92 -25.45
N VAL A 339 12.10 -3.94 -24.67
CA VAL A 339 12.70 -3.74 -23.34
C VAL A 339 14.21 -3.62 -23.49
N PHE A 340 14.75 -2.44 -23.19
CA PHE A 340 16.16 -2.17 -23.40
C PHE A 340 17.01 -2.74 -22.26
N GLN A 341 17.89 -3.72 -22.53
CA GLN A 341 18.66 -4.44 -21.50
C GLN A 341 20.11 -3.96 -21.36
N SER A 342 20.49 -2.88 -22.03
CA SER A 342 21.86 -2.35 -22.06
C SER A 342 21.95 -0.96 -21.43
N ARG A 343 23.17 -0.48 -21.20
CA ARG A 343 23.47 0.91 -20.77
C ARG A 343 24.04 1.77 -21.89
N THR A 344 24.13 1.24 -23.11
CA THR A 344 24.79 1.87 -24.26
C THR A 344 24.10 3.13 -24.78
N MET A 345 22.84 3.35 -24.44
CA MET A 345 22.04 4.49 -24.92
C MET A 345 21.71 5.51 -23.81
N GLU A 346 22.40 5.43 -22.67
CA GLU A 346 22.22 6.41 -21.60
C GLU A 346 22.75 7.79 -22.02
N PRO A 347 22.08 8.90 -21.66
CA PRO A 347 20.89 9.02 -20.81
C PRO A 347 19.56 8.92 -21.56
N ALA A 348 19.57 8.81 -22.89
CA ALA A 348 18.38 8.85 -23.74
C ALA A 348 17.44 7.65 -23.49
N ILE A 349 18.01 6.46 -23.34
CA ILE A 349 17.34 5.21 -22.98
C ILE A 349 18.15 4.56 -21.86
N GLN A 350 17.49 4.20 -20.77
CA GLN A 350 18.15 3.53 -19.64
C GLN A 350 17.81 2.05 -19.62
N MET A 351 18.63 1.30 -18.88
CA MET A 351 18.44 -0.12 -18.67
C MET A 351 17.05 -0.43 -18.08
N ASN A 352 16.41 -1.46 -18.60
CA ASN A 352 15.06 -1.94 -18.31
C ASN A 352 13.92 -0.95 -18.61
N ASP A 353 14.16 0.08 -19.41
CA ASP A 353 13.09 0.92 -19.95
C ASP A 353 12.30 0.17 -21.03
N LEU A 354 10.98 0.38 -21.07
CA LEU A 354 10.19 0.01 -22.23
C LEU A 354 10.30 1.12 -23.28
N THR A 355 10.90 0.80 -24.41
CA THR A 355 11.07 1.69 -25.56
C THR A 355 10.09 1.38 -26.67
N PHE A 356 9.74 2.39 -27.44
CA PHE A 356 8.80 2.28 -28.55
C PHE A 356 9.47 2.73 -29.83
N PHE A 357 9.54 1.82 -30.81
CA PHE A 357 10.07 2.11 -32.15
C PHE A 357 8.93 2.12 -33.17
N ARG A 358 8.88 3.14 -34.02
CA ARG A 358 7.99 3.16 -35.19
C ARG A 358 8.55 2.19 -36.21
N LYS A 359 7.79 1.18 -36.60
CA LYS A 359 8.15 0.34 -37.73
C LYS A 359 8.23 1.20 -38.98
N ILE A 360 9.32 1.10 -39.71
CA ILE A 360 9.56 1.91 -40.91
C ILE A 360 9.79 1.00 -42.12
N ASP A 361 9.32 1.46 -43.28
CA ASP A 361 9.66 0.83 -44.55
C ASP A 361 11.06 1.27 -45.00
N PRO A 362 11.74 0.52 -45.89
CA PRO A 362 13.07 0.89 -46.41
C PRO A 362 13.14 2.30 -47.02
N TRP A 363 12.02 2.78 -47.56
CA TRP A 363 11.90 4.09 -48.21
C TRP A 363 11.75 5.26 -47.23
N PHE A 364 11.52 5.00 -45.94
CA PHE A 364 11.36 6.05 -44.95
C PHE A 364 12.69 6.78 -44.71
N PRO A 365 12.74 8.12 -44.75
CA PRO A 365 13.99 8.85 -44.52
C PRO A 365 14.40 8.75 -43.05
N VAL A 366 15.62 8.26 -42.80
CA VAL A 366 16.26 8.26 -41.49
C VAL A 366 17.29 9.39 -41.46
N GLU A 367 17.19 10.26 -40.46
CA GLU A 367 18.04 11.46 -40.32
C GLU A 367 19.15 11.24 -39.28
N ALA A 368 20.23 12.02 -39.40
CA ALA A 368 21.28 12.06 -38.39
C ALA A 368 20.70 12.51 -37.03
N GLY A 369 21.16 11.88 -35.96
CA GLY A 369 20.69 12.09 -34.59
C GLY A 369 19.52 11.21 -34.17
N GLN A 370 18.86 10.49 -35.09
CA GLN A 370 17.79 9.56 -34.75
C GLN A 370 18.36 8.27 -34.13
N ILE A 371 17.63 7.69 -33.18
CA ILE A 371 17.94 6.38 -32.62
C ILE A 371 17.17 5.33 -33.42
N ILE A 372 17.87 4.31 -33.89
CA ILE A 372 17.32 3.26 -34.75
C ILE A 372 17.42 1.88 -34.10
N LEU A 373 16.48 1.01 -34.45
CA LEU A 373 16.46 -0.41 -34.15
C LEU A 373 16.83 -1.15 -35.43
N PHE A 374 17.91 -1.92 -35.42
CA PHE A 374 18.36 -2.66 -36.59
C PHE A 374 18.88 -4.05 -36.21
N GLU A 375 18.88 -4.95 -37.19
CA GLU A 375 19.40 -6.31 -37.04
C GLU A 375 20.76 -6.45 -37.73
N GLU A 376 21.72 -7.00 -37.02
CA GLU A 376 23.04 -7.35 -37.56
C GLU A 376 23.47 -8.69 -36.97
N ASN A 377 23.88 -9.65 -37.82
CA ASN A 377 24.29 -10.99 -37.38
C ASN A 377 23.26 -11.71 -36.48
N HIS A 378 21.96 -11.58 -36.79
CA HIS A 378 20.84 -12.13 -36.00
C HIS A 378 20.71 -11.56 -34.57
N LEU A 379 21.38 -10.44 -34.29
CA LEU A 379 21.26 -9.70 -33.04
C LEU A 379 20.65 -8.33 -33.32
N ILE A 380 19.76 -7.92 -32.43
CA ILE A 380 19.10 -6.62 -32.48
C ILE A 380 19.96 -5.60 -31.74
N TYR A 381 20.26 -4.48 -32.40
CA TYR A 381 21.00 -3.36 -31.85
C TYR A 381 20.14 -2.09 -31.84
N VAL A 382 20.41 -1.23 -30.86
CA VAL A 382 19.81 0.09 -30.74
C VAL A 382 20.93 1.11 -30.60
N GLU A 383 21.05 1.98 -31.59
CA GLU A 383 22.16 2.93 -31.72
C GLU A 383 21.69 4.24 -32.35
N ARG A 384 22.47 5.29 -32.20
CA ARG A 384 22.20 6.61 -32.78
C ARG A 384 22.91 6.78 -34.11
N VAL A 385 22.18 7.27 -35.11
CA VAL A 385 22.75 7.61 -36.42
C VAL A 385 23.61 8.87 -36.29
N LEU A 386 24.88 8.79 -36.63
CA LEU A 386 25.82 9.92 -36.63
C LEU A 386 25.81 10.65 -37.97
N VAL A 387 26.01 9.90 -39.06
CA VAL A 387 26.17 10.45 -40.41
C VAL A 387 25.56 9.49 -41.43
N LYS A 388 24.90 10.04 -42.45
CA LYS A 388 24.45 9.31 -43.64
C LYS A 388 25.58 9.26 -44.66
N ALA A 389 26.06 8.06 -45.00
CA ALA A 389 27.11 7.84 -45.99
C ALA A 389 26.49 7.12 -47.22
N GLY A 390 25.81 7.87 -48.08
CA GLY A 390 25.12 7.30 -49.25
C GLY A 390 23.87 6.49 -48.86
N GLU A 391 23.84 5.20 -49.21
CA GLU A 391 22.78 4.25 -48.82
C GLU A 391 23.02 3.58 -47.46
N GLU A 392 24.21 3.77 -46.88
CA GLU A 392 24.58 3.23 -45.58
C GLU A 392 24.51 4.29 -44.49
N LEU A 393 24.13 3.85 -43.29
CA LEU A 393 24.03 4.67 -42.09
C LEU A 393 25.18 4.32 -41.16
N LYS A 394 25.91 5.34 -40.67
CA LYS A 394 26.87 5.13 -39.59
C LYS A 394 26.16 5.32 -38.26
N ALA A 395 26.10 4.27 -37.46
CA ALA A 395 25.46 4.26 -36.16
C ALA A 395 26.48 3.99 -35.04
N ASP A 396 26.22 4.54 -33.86
CA ASP A 396 27.08 4.39 -32.70
C ASP A 396 26.28 4.49 -31.39
N ILE A 397 26.89 4.06 -30.29
CA ILE A 397 26.33 4.11 -28.93
C ILE A 397 26.52 5.49 -28.28
N ASP A 398 25.59 5.90 -27.43
CA ASP A 398 25.68 7.17 -26.70
C ASP A 398 26.59 7.07 -25.46
N ASN A 399 26.66 5.90 -24.84
CA ASN A 399 27.38 5.66 -23.59
C ASN A 399 28.31 4.45 -23.73
N TYR A 400 29.61 4.72 -23.65
CA TYR A 400 30.67 3.73 -23.80
C TYR A 400 30.93 2.97 -22.50
N PRO A 401 31.16 1.65 -22.56
CA PRO A 401 31.62 0.90 -21.40
C PRO A 401 32.91 1.51 -20.81
N PRO A 402 33.11 1.42 -19.48
CA PRO A 402 34.35 1.87 -18.87
C PRO A 402 35.57 1.28 -19.58
N LEU A 403 36.60 2.10 -19.82
CA LEU A 403 37.84 1.72 -20.53
C LEU A 403 37.74 1.62 -22.08
N SER A 404 36.57 1.85 -22.67
CA SER A 404 36.42 1.92 -24.13
C SER A 404 36.69 3.33 -24.67
N GLN A 405 37.31 3.44 -25.84
CA GLN A 405 37.50 4.72 -26.52
C GLN A 405 36.24 5.12 -27.30
N PRO A 406 35.91 6.44 -27.37
CA PRO A 406 34.86 6.93 -28.26
C PRO A 406 35.14 6.53 -29.71
N GLY A 407 34.11 6.08 -30.41
CA GLY A 407 34.18 5.55 -31.78
C GLY A 407 34.52 4.06 -31.87
N ALA A 408 34.81 3.36 -30.76
CA ALA A 408 35.20 1.95 -30.79
C ALA A 408 34.08 0.98 -31.19
N MET A 409 32.81 1.42 -31.11
CA MET A 409 31.63 0.62 -31.43
C MET A 409 30.89 1.15 -32.67
N LEU A 410 31.57 1.93 -33.51
CA LEU A 410 30.98 2.50 -34.70
C LEU A 410 30.66 1.41 -35.73
N LYS A 411 29.41 1.38 -36.18
CA LYS A 411 28.89 0.40 -37.13
C LYS A 411 28.41 1.07 -38.41
N THR A 412 28.50 0.32 -39.50
CA THR A 412 27.96 0.71 -40.80
C THR A 412 26.78 -0.20 -41.09
N VAL A 413 25.59 0.38 -41.13
CA VAL A 413 24.31 -0.33 -41.19
C VAL A 413 23.66 -0.06 -42.54
N PRO A 414 23.33 -1.11 -43.33
CA PRO A 414 22.58 -0.91 -44.56
C PRO A 414 21.15 -0.46 -44.23
N ARG A 415 20.59 0.43 -45.05
CA ARG A 415 19.24 0.99 -44.78
C ARG A 415 18.17 -0.10 -44.62
N GLU A 416 18.30 -1.21 -45.34
CA GLU A 416 17.36 -2.33 -45.32
C GLU A 416 17.32 -3.07 -43.98
N ALA A 417 18.40 -3.05 -43.20
CA ALA A 417 18.48 -3.70 -41.90
C ALA A 417 17.78 -2.92 -40.78
N VAL A 418 17.34 -1.68 -41.05
CA VAL A 418 16.69 -0.82 -40.06
C VAL A 418 15.19 -1.11 -40.00
N HIS A 419 14.77 -1.68 -38.87
CA HIS A 419 13.40 -2.09 -38.59
C HIS A 419 12.55 -0.97 -37.99
N GLY A 420 13.16 -0.08 -37.20
CA GLY A 420 12.40 0.94 -36.48
C GLY A 420 13.15 2.21 -36.12
N VAL A 421 12.41 3.31 -35.97
CA VAL A 421 12.91 4.61 -35.47
C VAL A 421 12.31 4.89 -34.09
N TYR A 422 13.14 5.29 -33.14
CA TYR A 422 12.73 5.57 -31.77
C TYR A 422 11.70 6.71 -31.69
N ILE A 423 10.59 6.46 -30.99
CA ILE A 423 9.53 7.45 -30.72
C ILE A 423 9.62 7.96 -29.27
N GLY A 424 9.90 7.07 -28.33
CA GLY A 424 9.90 7.40 -26.91
C GLY A 424 10.04 6.19 -25.99
N ARG A 425 10.02 6.45 -24.69
CA ARG A 425 10.17 5.44 -23.64
C ARG A 425 9.19 5.63 -22.50
N ASN A 426 8.83 4.52 -21.84
CA ASN A 426 8.13 4.52 -20.57
C ASN A 426 8.91 3.71 -19.53
N ARG A 427 9.54 4.47 -18.64
CA ARG A 427 10.37 4.00 -17.54
C ARG A 427 9.59 3.12 -16.55
N TRP A 428 8.42 3.59 -16.10
CA TRP A 428 7.59 2.89 -15.10
C TRP A 428 6.98 1.60 -15.63
N LEU A 429 6.56 1.60 -16.90
CA LEU A 429 6.05 0.39 -17.54
C LEU A 429 7.18 -0.63 -17.77
N GLY A 430 8.40 -0.17 -18.08
CA GLY A 430 9.61 -0.99 -18.09
C GLY A 430 9.87 -1.67 -16.75
N ALA A 431 9.83 -0.92 -15.64
CA ALA A 431 9.97 -1.46 -14.29
C ALA A 431 8.89 -2.51 -13.94
N LEU A 432 7.64 -2.28 -14.37
CA LEU A 432 6.54 -3.23 -14.18
C LEU A 432 6.75 -4.53 -14.97
N ILE A 433 7.19 -4.45 -16.23
CA ILE A 433 7.51 -5.62 -17.06
C ILE A 433 8.70 -6.38 -16.49
N PHE A 434 9.74 -5.65 -16.06
CA PHE A 434 10.90 -6.23 -15.41
C PHE A 434 10.49 -6.99 -14.14
N PHE A 435 9.64 -6.40 -13.29
CA PHE A 435 9.07 -7.09 -12.14
C PHE A 435 8.28 -8.32 -12.54
N ALA A 436 7.41 -8.22 -13.55
CA ALA A 436 6.63 -9.36 -14.01
C ALA A 436 7.48 -10.49 -14.59
N ASN A 437 8.71 -10.20 -15.02
CA ASN A 437 9.68 -11.19 -15.48
C ASN A 437 10.46 -11.88 -14.35
N THR A 438 10.43 -11.34 -13.13
CA THR A 438 11.02 -12.01 -11.96
C THR A 438 10.21 -13.23 -11.54
N ILE A 439 10.83 -14.18 -10.84
CA ILE A 439 10.12 -15.37 -10.32
C ILE A 439 8.92 -14.97 -9.45
N VAL A 440 9.12 -13.98 -8.56
CA VAL A 440 8.05 -13.53 -7.66
C VAL A 440 6.94 -12.82 -8.42
N GLY A 441 7.28 -11.96 -9.38
CA GLY A 441 6.29 -11.29 -10.22
C GLY A 441 5.48 -12.27 -11.06
N ARG A 442 6.13 -13.25 -11.71
CA ARG A 442 5.44 -14.32 -12.46
C ARG A 442 4.47 -15.09 -11.58
N ILE A 443 4.90 -15.49 -10.38
CA ILE A 443 4.04 -16.18 -9.43
C ILE A 443 2.85 -15.29 -9.05
N LEU A 444 3.06 -14.02 -8.72
CA LEU A 444 1.98 -13.09 -8.35
C LEU A 444 0.98 -12.86 -9.49
N PHE A 445 1.46 -12.56 -10.70
CA PHE A 445 0.59 -12.29 -11.85
C PHE A 445 -0.17 -13.52 -12.34
N LEU A 446 0.32 -14.74 -12.08
CA LEU A 446 -0.41 -15.97 -12.39
C LEU A 446 -1.35 -16.39 -11.25
N LEU A 447 -0.86 -16.35 -10.01
CA LEU A 447 -1.56 -16.89 -8.83
C LEU A 447 -2.68 -15.97 -8.36
N VAL A 448 -2.49 -14.64 -8.36
CA VAL A 448 -3.51 -13.70 -7.86
C VAL A 448 -4.80 -13.78 -8.69
N PRO A 449 -4.78 -13.72 -10.04
CA PRO A 449 -6.00 -13.89 -10.83
C PRO A 449 -6.62 -15.27 -10.67
N ALA A 450 -5.82 -16.34 -10.59
CA ALA A 450 -6.30 -17.70 -10.40
C ALA A 450 -7.04 -17.85 -9.05
N VAL A 451 -6.43 -17.39 -7.95
CA VAL A 451 -7.05 -17.41 -6.63
C VAL A 451 -8.30 -16.56 -6.61
N LEU A 452 -8.28 -15.36 -7.19
CA LEU A 452 -9.49 -14.53 -7.26
C LEU A 452 -10.61 -15.19 -8.06
N LEU A 453 -10.31 -15.89 -9.17
CA LEU A 453 -11.30 -16.64 -9.94
C LEU A 453 -11.91 -17.78 -9.10
N PHE A 454 -11.07 -18.65 -8.51
CA PHE A 454 -11.52 -19.81 -7.74
C PHE A 454 -12.28 -19.41 -6.46
N TYR A 455 -11.82 -18.36 -5.77
CA TYR A 455 -12.39 -17.92 -4.50
C TYR A 455 -13.42 -16.78 -4.64
N SER A 456 -13.71 -16.32 -5.86
CA SER A 456 -14.67 -15.22 -6.12
C SER A 456 -16.02 -15.42 -5.42
N LYS A 457 -16.56 -16.64 -5.46
CA LYS A 457 -17.82 -17.00 -4.79
C LYS A 457 -17.69 -16.92 -3.27
N GLN A 458 -16.63 -17.48 -2.70
CA GLN A 458 -16.40 -17.49 -1.25
C GLN A 458 -16.12 -16.09 -0.71
N ILE A 459 -15.39 -15.26 -1.47
CA ILE A 459 -15.15 -13.85 -1.16
C ILE A 459 -16.47 -13.08 -1.14
N ASN A 460 -17.31 -13.27 -2.17
CA ASN A 460 -18.63 -12.65 -2.22
C ASN A 460 -19.54 -13.12 -1.07
N ASP A 461 -19.53 -14.41 -0.74
CA ASP A 461 -20.32 -14.95 0.36
C ASP A 461 -19.84 -14.46 1.73
N TYR A 462 -18.52 -14.32 1.94
CA TYR A 462 -17.95 -13.73 3.15
C TYR A 462 -18.29 -12.24 3.29
N LEU A 463 -18.20 -11.48 2.19
CA LEU A 463 -18.61 -10.07 2.16
C LEU A 463 -20.10 -9.90 2.44
N LYS A 464 -20.95 -10.84 2.00
CA LYS A 464 -22.38 -10.86 2.32
C LYS A 464 -22.66 -11.24 3.77
N LYS A 465 -21.91 -12.19 4.34
CA LYS A 465 -22.11 -12.69 5.73
C LYS A 465 -21.70 -11.67 6.81
N GLN A 466 -20.90 -10.66 6.45
CA GLN A 466 -20.51 -9.55 7.33
C GLN A 466 -21.44 -8.32 7.27
N ARG A 467 -22.48 -8.35 6.44
CA ARG A 467 -23.55 -7.33 6.42
C ARG A 467 -24.73 -7.79 7.26
#